data_AF-A0A9W4NRK6-F1
#
_entry.id   AF-A0A9W4NRK6-F1
#
_cell.length_a   1.000
_cell.length_b   1.000
_cell.length_c   1.000
_cell.angle_alpha   90.00
_cell.angle_beta   90.00
_cell.angle_gamma   90.00
#
_symmetry.space_group_name_H-M   'P 1'
#
loop_
_entity.id
_entity.type
_entity.pdbx_description
1 polymer ?
#
loop_
_entity_poly.entity_id
_entity_poly.type
_entity_poly.pdbx_seq_one_letter_code
_entity_poly.pdbx_strand_id
1 'polypeptide(L)'
;MRSSPTRRYEKHPAQKNQNPNAEHKTHQSNQSDSTRAKALELEIQNRVAQELQRLREREQQTLAQIEKRIESKDTTLPITAATAPLAPSSGYTEGSLNLDAPRIPFAGRHHDPAPTYAAPQEAAPQPAKRDVSRDAVAVEIDQLRSKLDGRRKLTELDGEVAKARADVTSCLQLNDRRPLNCWEEVDAFKREVARMEAAFVDRIVG
;
A
#
# COMPACT_ATOMS: atom_id res chain seq x y z
N MET A 1 -58.87 41.85 31.22
CA MET A 1 -58.71 40.38 31.31
C MET A 1 -57.33 40.01 30.76
N ARG A 2 -56.35 39.78 31.61
CA ARG A 2 -55.05 39.22 31.24
C ARG A 2 -54.71 38.17 32.30
N SER A 3 -54.82 36.90 31.93
CA SER A 3 -54.46 35.77 32.78
C SER A 3 -53.59 34.80 32.00
N SER A 4 -52.37 34.63 32.50
CA SER A 4 -51.48 33.45 32.43
C SER A 4 -50.11 33.86 32.98
N PRO A 5 -49.21 32.95 33.43
CA PRO A 5 -49.32 31.49 33.56
C PRO A 5 -48.76 30.95 34.90
N THR A 6 -49.04 29.68 35.26
CA THR A 6 -48.03 28.85 35.95
C THR A 6 -48.22 27.37 35.56
N ARG A 7 -47.20 26.79 34.92
CA ARG A 7 -47.11 25.37 34.61
C ARG A 7 -46.17 24.74 35.63
N ARG A 8 -46.71 23.94 36.54
CA ARG A 8 -45.95 23.19 37.55
C ARG A 8 -45.30 21.98 36.86
N TYR A 9 -43.98 21.87 36.91
CA TYR A 9 -43.26 20.66 36.49
C TYR A 9 -43.22 19.69 37.68
N GLU A 10 -43.81 18.51 37.52
CA GLU A 10 -43.77 17.42 38.50
C GLU A 10 -42.66 16.44 38.08
N LYS A 11 -41.68 16.22 38.98
CA LYS A 11 -40.59 15.24 38.80
C LYS A 11 -41.10 13.85 39.18
N HIS A 12 -41.11 12.92 38.23
CA HIS A 12 -41.27 11.49 38.51
C HIS A 12 -39.91 10.84 38.82
N PRO A 13 -39.78 10.00 39.87
CA PRO A 13 -38.58 9.21 40.10
C PRO A 13 -38.52 7.99 39.18
N ALA A 14 -37.34 7.68 38.66
CA ALA A 14 -37.05 6.51 37.84
C ALA A 14 -37.18 5.22 38.65
N GLN A 15 -38.07 4.31 38.25
CA GLN A 15 -38.13 2.95 38.78
C GLN A 15 -37.03 2.09 38.16
N LYS A 16 -36.10 1.62 38.98
CA LYS A 16 -35.08 0.65 38.59
C LYS A 16 -35.66 -0.76 38.72
N ASN A 17 -36.13 -1.34 37.63
CA ASN A 17 -36.56 -2.75 37.60
C ASN A 17 -35.33 -3.63 37.37
N GLN A 18 -34.82 -4.26 38.44
CA GLN A 18 -33.75 -5.25 38.36
C GLN A 18 -34.38 -6.65 38.41
N ASN A 19 -34.39 -7.33 37.27
CA ASN A 19 -34.79 -8.72 37.14
C ASN A 19 -33.60 -9.61 37.59
N PRO A 20 -33.70 -10.38 38.69
CA PRO A 20 -32.60 -11.16 39.27
C PRO A 20 -32.19 -12.40 38.44
N ASN A 21 -32.82 -12.64 37.29
CA ASN A 21 -32.53 -13.79 36.43
C ASN A 21 -31.63 -13.47 35.22
N ALA A 22 -31.13 -12.24 35.10
CA ALA A 22 -30.27 -11.83 33.97
C ALA A 22 -28.85 -12.41 34.04
N GLU A 23 -28.33 -12.66 35.24
CA GLU A 23 -26.93 -13.06 35.45
C GLU A 23 -26.67 -14.53 35.09
N HIS A 24 -27.65 -15.43 35.26
CA HIS A 24 -27.48 -16.84 34.88
C HIS A 24 -27.46 -17.08 33.36
N LYS A 25 -28.12 -16.21 32.56
CA LYS A 25 -28.14 -16.35 31.09
C LYS A 25 -26.82 -15.90 30.44
N THR A 26 -26.13 -14.92 31.00
CA THR A 26 -24.85 -14.44 30.46
C THR A 26 -23.70 -15.42 30.73
N HIS A 27 -23.72 -16.13 31.87
CA HIS A 27 -22.72 -17.17 32.14
C HIS A 27 -22.83 -18.37 31.20
N GLN A 28 -24.05 -18.77 30.79
CA GLN A 28 -24.24 -19.88 29.85
C GLN A 28 -23.94 -19.48 28.39
N SER A 29 -24.23 -18.24 27.99
CA SER A 29 -23.86 -17.74 26.65
C SER A 29 -22.34 -17.67 26.49
N ASN A 30 -21.62 -17.16 27.48
CA ASN A 30 -20.16 -17.05 27.45
C ASN A 30 -19.45 -18.41 27.28
N GLN A 31 -19.96 -19.48 27.91
CA GLN A 31 -19.41 -20.84 27.75
C GLN A 31 -19.68 -21.40 26.34
N SER A 32 -20.85 -21.07 25.76
CA SER A 32 -21.22 -21.47 24.41
C SER A 32 -20.40 -20.71 23.35
N ASP A 33 -20.14 -19.43 23.58
CA ASP A 33 -19.35 -18.57 22.70
C ASP A 33 -17.88 -18.98 22.67
N SER A 34 -17.29 -19.39 23.80
CA SER A 34 -15.94 -19.96 23.84
C SER A 34 -15.83 -21.26 23.04
N THR A 35 -16.83 -22.14 23.17
CA THR A 35 -16.86 -23.41 22.44
C THR A 35 -17.03 -23.17 20.93
N ARG A 36 -17.90 -22.23 20.53
CA ARG A 36 -18.10 -21.82 19.14
C ARG A 36 -16.84 -21.19 18.53
N ALA A 37 -16.15 -20.31 19.27
CA ALA A 37 -14.92 -19.69 18.82
C ALA A 37 -13.82 -20.73 18.55
N LYS A 38 -13.67 -21.72 19.44
CA LYS A 38 -12.70 -22.82 19.25
C LYS A 38 -13.04 -23.71 18.05
N ALA A 39 -14.33 -23.97 17.81
CA ALA A 39 -14.76 -24.74 16.64
C ALA A 39 -14.46 -24.02 15.32
N LEU A 40 -14.69 -22.71 15.27
CA LEU A 40 -14.36 -21.88 14.11
C LEU A 40 -12.84 -21.80 13.88
N GLU A 41 -12.05 -21.65 14.95
CA GLU A 41 -10.59 -21.64 14.86
C GLU A 41 -10.05 -22.96 14.28
N LEU A 42 -10.58 -24.10 14.70
CA LEU A 42 -10.24 -25.41 14.14
C LEU A 42 -10.60 -25.52 12.65
N GLU A 43 -11.75 -25.02 12.24
CA GLU A 43 -12.16 -25.00 10.83
C GLU A 43 -11.21 -24.14 9.98
N ILE A 44 -10.80 -22.99 10.50
CA ILE A 44 -9.83 -22.11 9.84
C ILE A 44 -8.49 -22.82 9.69
N GLN A 45 -7.99 -23.46 10.75
CA GLN A 45 -6.73 -24.21 10.70
C GLN A 45 -6.78 -25.34 9.65
N ASN A 46 -7.89 -26.08 9.59
CA ASN A 46 -8.09 -27.13 8.60
C ASN A 46 -8.09 -26.58 7.17
N ARG A 47 -8.81 -25.48 6.94
CA ARG A 47 -8.87 -24.82 5.62
C ARG A 47 -7.50 -24.29 5.19
N VAL A 48 -6.78 -23.63 6.09
CA VAL A 48 -5.44 -23.12 5.81
C VAL A 48 -4.48 -24.27 5.50
N ALA A 49 -4.52 -25.35 6.27
CA ALA A 49 -3.70 -26.53 6.02
C ALA A 49 -4.00 -27.16 4.65
N GLN A 50 -5.29 -27.25 4.28
CA GLN A 50 -5.71 -27.75 2.97
C GLN A 50 -5.24 -26.86 1.81
N GLU A 51 -5.36 -25.54 1.93
CA GLU A 51 -4.89 -24.60 0.91
C GLU A 51 -3.35 -24.63 0.77
N LEU A 52 -2.62 -24.71 1.89
CA LEU A 52 -1.16 -24.87 1.87
C LEU A 52 -0.72 -26.16 1.18
N GLN A 53 -1.44 -27.27 1.42
CA GLN A 53 -1.15 -28.52 0.73
C GLN A 53 -1.38 -28.39 -0.78
N ARG A 54 -2.50 -27.80 -1.19
CA ARG A 54 -2.83 -27.54 -2.60
C ARG A 54 -1.77 -26.68 -3.29
N LEU A 55 -1.25 -25.67 -2.60
CA LEU A 55 -0.16 -24.81 -3.09
C LEU A 55 1.13 -25.61 -3.29
N ARG A 56 1.53 -26.42 -2.30
CA ARG A 56 2.72 -27.28 -2.41
C ARG A 56 2.63 -28.27 -3.57
N GLU A 57 1.47 -28.87 -3.79
CA GLU A 57 1.25 -29.80 -4.91
C GLU A 57 1.42 -29.08 -6.26
N ARG A 58 0.88 -27.86 -6.40
CA ARG A 58 1.09 -27.05 -7.62
C ARG A 58 2.55 -26.68 -7.81
N GLU A 59 3.23 -26.23 -6.75
CA GLU A 59 4.66 -25.91 -6.80
C GLU A 59 5.47 -27.15 -7.23
N GLN A 60 5.21 -28.32 -6.64
CA GLN A 60 5.87 -29.57 -7.03
C GLN A 60 5.59 -29.95 -8.49
N GLN A 61 4.36 -29.78 -8.97
CA GLN A 61 4.03 -30.01 -10.38
C GLN A 61 4.80 -29.06 -11.30
N THR A 62 4.93 -27.77 -10.93
CA THR A 62 5.70 -26.81 -11.71
C THR A 62 7.19 -27.12 -11.72
N LEU A 63 7.75 -27.55 -10.57
CA LEU A 63 9.14 -27.98 -10.48
C LEU A 63 9.39 -29.20 -11.37
N ALA A 64 8.54 -30.23 -11.29
CA ALA A 64 8.65 -31.41 -12.16
C ALA A 64 8.50 -31.06 -13.66
N GLN A 65 7.65 -30.09 -14.01
CA GLN A 65 7.52 -29.62 -15.39
C GLN A 65 8.78 -28.90 -15.87
N ILE A 66 9.42 -28.10 -15.01
CA ILE A 66 10.68 -27.42 -15.30
C ILE A 66 11.80 -28.45 -15.43
N GLU A 67 11.92 -29.40 -14.51
CA GLU A 67 12.89 -30.51 -14.57
C GLU A 67 12.77 -31.27 -15.90
N LYS A 68 11.55 -31.68 -16.28
CA LYS A 68 11.31 -32.32 -17.58
C LYS A 68 11.70 -31.44 -18.77
N ARG A 69 11.49 -30.13 -18.69
CA ARG A 69 11.92 -29.19 -19.74
C ARG A 69 13.43 -29.05 -19.82
N ILE A 70 14.12 -29.08 -18.68
CA ILE A 70 15.59 -29.06 -18.61
C ILE A 70 16.13 -30.36 -19.22
N GLU A 71 15.64 -31.52 -18.78
CA GLU A 71 16.03 -32.83 -19.33
C GLU A 71 15.80 -32.93 -20.84
N SER A 72 14.66 -32.42 -21.33
CA SER A 72 14.38 -32.41 -22.77
C SER A 72 15.24 -31.45 -23.59
N LYS A 73 15.91 -30.48 -22.94
CA LYS A 73 16.74 -29.45 -23.59
C LYS A 73 18.26 -29.71 -23.50
N ASP A 74 18.69 -30.84 -22.95
CA ASP A 74 20.10 -31.23 -22.84
C ASP A 74 20.71 -31.84 -24.13
N THR A 75 20.34 -31.31 -25.31
CA THR A 75 21.14 -31.49 -26.53
C THR A 75 21.05 -30.24 -27.39
N THR A 76 21.79 -29.20 -26.99
CA THR A 76 22.59 -28.27 -27.83
C THR A 76 22.88 -27.01 -27.03
N LEU A 77 24.12 -26.89 -26.54
CA LEU A 77 24.70 -25.60 -26.21
C LEU A 77 25.23 -24.98 -27.51
N PRO A 78 24.83 -23.74 -27.84
CA PRO A 78 25.75 -22.83 -28.51
C PRO A 78 25.93 -21.56 -27.69
N ILE A 79 27.17 -21.38 -27.24
CA ILE A 79 27.75 -20.09 -26.93
C ILE A 79 28.07 -19.43 -28.27
N THR A 80 27.31 -18.42 -28.71
CA THR A 80 27.80 -17.36 -29.63
C THR A 80 26.91 -16.12 -29.54
N ALA A 81 27.59 -14.99 -29.56
CA ALA A 81 27.12 -13.63 -29.40
C ALA A 81 26.25 -13.09 -30.56
N ALA A 82 25.68 -11.90 -30.30
CA ALA A 82 24.96 -10.96 -31.18
C ALA A 82 23.51 -11.37 -31.52
N THR A 83 22.46 -10.58 -31.31
CA THR A 83 22.32 -9.13 -31.59
C THR A 83 21.08 -8.60 -30.84
N ALA A 84 21.14 -7.37 -30.32
CA ALA A 84 20.10 -6.69 -29.53
C ALA A 84 18.90 -6.19 -30.41
N PRO A 85 17.81 -5.55 -29.89
CA PRO A 85 17.89 -4.31 -29.11
C PRO A 85 16.89 -4.13 -27.93
N LEU A 86 17.48 -3.77 -26.78
CA LEU A 86 17.14 -2.65 -25.88
C LEU A 86 15.67 -2.17 -25.77
N ALA A 87 15.10 -2.35 -24.57
CA ALA A 87 14.17 -1.40 -23.93
C ALA A 87 14.48 -1.30 -22.42
N PRO A 88 14.11 -0.19 -21.74
CA PRO A 88 14.83 0.34 -20.58
C PRO A 88 14.12 0.09 -19.23
N SER A 89 14.87 -0.28 -18.20
CA SER A 89 14.52 0.02 -16.80
C SER A 89 15.77 -0.10 -15.94
N SER A 90 16.21 1.03 -15.37
CA SER A 90 16.13 1.24 -13.93
C SER A 90 17.04 0.28 -13.17
N GLY A 91 18.24 0.77 -12.84
CA GLY A 91 19.17 0.08 -11.97
C GLY A 91 18.52 -0.22 -10.63
N TYR A 92 18.28 -1.50 -10.39
CA TYR A 92 18.40 -2.08 -9.07
C TYR A 92 19.59 -3.01 -9.15
N THR A 93 20.69 -2.65 -8.50
CA THR A 93 21.80 -3.56 -8.27
C THR A 93 21.34 -4.57 -7.23
N GLU A 94 20.75 -5.65 -7.73
CA GLU A 94 20.40 -6.84 -6.96
C GLU A 94 21.71 -7.57 -6.60
N GLY A 95 22.37 -7.02 -5.58
CA GLY A 95 23.69 -7.44 -5.10
C GLY A 95 24.19 -6.65 -3.89
N SER A 96 23.34 -5.89 -3.18
CA SER A 96 23.74 -5.19 -1.95
C SER A 96 22.61 -5.12 -0.92
N LEU A 97 22.15 -6.29 -0.48
CA LEU A 97 21.48 -6.46 0.81
C LEU A 97 22.30 -7.47 1.63
N ASN A 98 23.52 -7.09 1.97
CA ASN A 98 24.26 -7.74 3.05
C ASN A 98 23.62 -7.30 4.37
N LEU A 99 22.91 -8.22 5.05
CA LEU A 99 22.28 -8.00 6.37
C LEU A 99 23.30 -7.88 7.52
N ASP A 100 24.60 -7.89 7.23
CA ASP A 100 25.69 -7.83 8.23
C ASP A 100 26.48 -6.50 8.20
N ALA A 101 25.99 -5.49 7.47
CA ALA A 101 26.61 -4.17 7.48
C ALA A 101 26.34 -3.46 8.83
N PRO A 102 27.37 -2.95 9.55
CA PRO A 102 27.18 -2.18 10.77
C PRO A 102 26.26 -0.99 10.47
N ARG A 103 25.13 -0.94 11.16
CA ARG A 103 24.11 0.10 11.04
C ARG A 103 24.75 1.45 11.34
N ILE A 104 25.00 2.25 10.30
CA ILE A 104 25.49 3.62 10.48
C ILE A 104 24.42 4.37 11.31
N PRO A 105 24.75 4.91 12.49
CA PRO A 105 23.76 5.65 13.27
C PRO A 105 23.35 6.89 12.47
N PHE A 106 22.03 7.13 12.43
CA PHE A 106 21.43 8.34 11.90
C PHE A 106 21.91 9.54 12.76
N ALA A 107 23.02 10.15 12.37
CA ALA A 107 23.54 11.36 13.00
C ALA A 107 23.44 12.52 12.01
N GLY A 108 22.56 13.47 12.34
CA GLY A 108 22.41 14.71 11.62
C GLY A 108 23.70 15.55 11.67
N ARG A 109 23.91 16.33 10.59
CA ARG A 109 24.79 17.51 10.49
C ARG A 109 25.95 17.57 11.49
N HIS A 110 27.10 16.99 11.13
CA HIS A 110 28.40 17.57 11.43
C HIS A 110 29.35 17.28 10.27
N HIS A 111 30.00 18.32 9.74
CA HIS A 111 31.10 18.17 8.79
C HIS A 111 32.32 17.68 9.57
N ASP A 112 32.76 16.45 9.30
CA ASP A 112 34.12 16.02 9.61
C ASP A 112 35.02 16.41 8.44
N PRO A 113 36.11 17.18 8.64
CA PRO A 113 37.13 17.35 7.62
C PRO A 113 37.79 15.99 7.35
N ALA A 114 37.90 15.65 6.06
CA ALA A 114 38.46 14.38 5.60
C ALA A 114 39.82 14.07 6.24
N PRO A 115 40.10 12.80 6.62
CA PRO A 115 41.41 12.41 7.10
C PRO A 115 42.43 12.50 5.95
N THR A 116 43.46 13.33 6.16
CA THR A 116 44.65 13.42 5.33
C THR A 116 45.43 12.10 5.37
N TYR A 117 45.40 11.34 4.28
CA TYR A 117 46.37 10.27 4.03
C TYR A 117 46.86 10.32 2.57
N ALA A 118 48.20 10.39 2.48
CA ALA A 118 49.10 10.02 1.40
C ALA A 118 49.07 10.80 0.06
N ALA A 119 50.25 11.35 -0.25
CA ALA A 119 50.66 11.94 -1.52
C ALA A 119 50.71 10.89 -2.67
N PRO A 120 50.80 11.29 -3.94
CA PRO A 120 50.01 10.74 -5.05
C PRO A 120 50.63 9.48 -5.68
N GLN A 121 49.79 8.47 -5.91
CA GLN A 121 50.09 7.47 -6.95
C GLN A 121 49.58 8.00 -8.28
N GLU A 122 50.53 8.26 -9.16
CA GLU A 122 50.34 8.53 -10.57
C GLU A 122 49.72 7.31 -11.25
N ALA A 123 48.39 7.30 -11.32
CA ALA A 123 47.61 6.40 -12.14
C ALA A 123 46.84 7.27 -13.12
N ALA A 124 47.22 7.16 -14.39
CA ALA A 124 46.57 7.54 -15.64
C ALA A 124 45.40 8.55 -15.57
N PRO A 125 45.36 9.58 -16.44
CA PRO A 125 44.19 10.42 -16.58
C PRO A 125 43.01 9.55 -17.00
N GLN A 126 42.17 9.15 -16.04
CA GLN A 126 40.85 8.64 -16.37
C GLN A 126 40.13 9.81 -17.02
N PRO A 127 39.65 9.67 -18.27
CA PRO A 127 38.99 10.76 -18.95
C PRO A 127 37.85 11.23 -18.06
N ALA A 128 37.87 12.53 -17.77
CA ALA A 128 36.84 13.24 -17.02
C ALA A 128 35.48 12.67 -17.41
N LYS A 129 34.68 12.33 -16.39
CA LYS A 129 33.29 11.92 -16.52
C LYS A 129 32.69 12.75 -17.65
N ARG A 130 32.43 12.05 -18.77
CA ARG A 130 32.04 12.60 -20.08
C ARG A 130 31.39 13.94 -19.90
N ASP A 131 31.97 14.99 -20.46
CA ASP A 131 31.45 16.34 -20.41
C ASP A 131 29.93 16.30 -20.57
N VAL A 132 29.25 16.45 -19.42
CA VAL A 132 27.79 16.56 -19.34
C VAL A 132 27.51 17.97 -19.84
N SER A 133 27.70 18.15 -21.14
CA SER A 133 27.52 19.41 -21.81
C SER A 133 26.06 19.79 -21.63
N ARG A 134 25.82 21.07 -21.37
CA ARG A 134 24.46 21.62 -21.20
C ARG A 134 23.53 21.16 -22.32
N ASP A 135 24.06 21.04 -23.54
CA ASP A 135 23.31 20.64 -24.71
C ASP A 135 23.02 19.12 -24.75
N ALA A 136 23.91 18.28 -24.22
CA ALA A 136 23.65 16.84 -24.06
C ALA A 136 22.53 16.59 -23.04
N VAL A 137 22.52 17.33 -21.93
CA VAL A 137 21.44 17.26 -20.92
C VAL A 137 20.12 17.75 -21.49
N ALA A 138 20.12 18.82 -22.28
CA ALA A 138 18.90 19.31 -22.92
C ALA A 138 18.28 18.25 -23.85
N VAL A 139 19.11 17.58 -24.66
CA VAL A 139 18.68 16.49 -25.53
C VAL A 139 18.12 15.30 -24.74
N GLU A 140 18.77 14.91 -23.64
CA GLU A 140 18.28 13.84 -22.77
C GLU A 140 16.95 14.20 -22.08
N ILE A 141 16.79 15.45 -21.63
CA ILE A 141 15.54 15.96 -21.05
C ILE A 141 14.41 15.87 -22.07
N ASP A 142 14.64 16.27 -23.33
CA ASP A 142 13.63 16.23 -24.37
C ASP A 142 13.26 14.78 -24.74
N GLN A 143 14.23 13.87 -24.78
CA GLN A 143 13.97 12.44 -24.94
C GLN A 143 13.16 11.85 -23.78
N LEU A 144 13.44 12.25 -22.54
CA LEU A 144 12.70 11.81 -21.36
C LEU A 144 11.27 12.36 -21.36
N ARG A 145 11.08 13.63 -21.74
CA ARG A 145 9.74 14.24 -21.92
C ARG A 145 8.93 13.49 -22.95
N SER A 146 9.50 13.21 -24.13
CA SER A 146 8.82 12.43 -25.17
C SER A 146 8.43 11.02 -24.71
N LYS A 147 9.31 10.32 -23.98
CA LYS A 147 9.01 9.01 -23.38
C LYS A 147 7.95 9.07 -22.29
N LEU A 148 7.90 10.16 -21.52
CA LEU A 148 6.91 10.39 -20.47
C LEU A 148 5.54 10.75 -21.06
N ASP A 149 5.48 11.49 -22.17
CA ASP A 149 4.24 11.80 -22.87
C ASP A 149 3.63 10.57 -23.55
N GLY A 150 4.46 9.59 -23.96
CA GLY A 150 4.00 8.29 -24.46
C GLY A 150 3.49 7.34 -23.37
N ARG A 151 3.73 7.62 -22.08
CA ARG A 151 3.12 6.86 -20.98
C ARG A 151 1.69 7.33 -20.76
N ARG A 152 0.81 6.39 -20.41
CA ARG A 152 -0.59 6.66 -20.03
C ARG A 152 -0.62 7.71 -18.93
N LYS A 153 -0.99 8.96 -19.28
CA LYS A 153 -1.24 10.01 -18.29
C LYS A 153 -2.37 9.53 -17.39
N LEU A 154 -2.15 9.65 -16.08
CA LEU A 154 -3.16 9.38 -15.07
C LEU A 154 -4.41 10.16 -15.47
N THR A 155 -5.50 9.46 -15.74
CA THR A 155 -6.78 10.07 -16.09
C THR A 155 -7.08 11.13 -15.03
N GLU A 156 -7.30 12.36 -15.49
CA GLU A 156 -7.63 13.48 -14.61
C GLU A 156 -8.81 13.06 -13.73
N LEU A 157 -8.69 13.27 -12.42
CA LEU A 157 -9.74 12.93 -11.47
C LEU A 157 -11.00 13.65 -11.90
N ASP A 158 -12.12 12.93 -11.91
CA ASP A 158 -13.39 13.53 -12.30
C ASP A 158 -13.69 14.74 -11.40
N GLY A 159 -14.20 15.82 -12.00
CA GLY A 159 -14.41 17.10 -11.31
C GLY A 159 -15.31 16.96 -10.07
N GLU A 160 -16.22 15.99 -10.09
CA GLU A 160 -17.12 15.66 -8.98
C GLU A 160 -16.36 15.05 -7.78
N VAL A 161 -15.43 14.12 -8.03
CA VAL A 161 -14.56 13.54 -6.99
C VAL A 161 -13.64 14.60 -6.39
N ALA A 162 -13.09 15.48 -7.23
CA ALA A 162 -12.21 16.56 -6.79
C ALA A 162 -12.95 17.56 -5.89
N LYS A 163 -14.21 17.90 -6.23
CA LYS A 163 -15.08 18.74 -5.42
C LYS A 163 -15.44 18.07 -4.09
N ALA A 164 -15.89 16.81 -4.12
CA ALA A 164 -16.25 16.09 -2.90
C ALA A 164 -15.07 15.94 -1.93
N ARG A 165 -13.84 15.74 -2.46
CA ARG A 165 -12.61 15.79 -1.66
C ARG A 165 -12.38 17.16 -1.02
N ALA A 166 -12.60 18.24 -1.77
CA ALA A 166 -12.45 19.61 -1.25
C ALA A 166 -13.46 19.88 -0.14
N ASP A 167 -14.70 19.41 -0.26
CA ASP A 167 -15.76 19.57 0.74
C ASP A 167 -15.43 18.83 2.04
N VAL A 168 -14.93 17.59 1.96
CA VAL A 168 -14.43 16.85 3.14
C VAL A 168 -13.26 17.58 3.80
N THR A 169 -12.32 18.06 3.00
CA THR A 169 -11.14 18.77 3.52
C THR A 169 -11.54 20.09 4.18
N SER A 170 -12.50 20.80 3.58
CA SER A 170 -13.07 22.04 4.13
C SER A 170 -13.77 21.76 5.46
N CYS A 171 -14.66 20.77 5.53
CA CYS A 171 -15.37 20.43 6.76
C CYS A 171 -14.39 20.04 7.88
N LEU A 172 -13.37 19.24 7.57
CA LEU A 172 -12.36 18.81 8.54
C LEU A 172 -11.53 20.00 9.03
N GLN A 173 -11.13 20.93 8.16
CA GLN A 173 -10.44 22.16 8.56
C GLN A 173 -11.31 23.06 9.46
N LEU A 174 -12.61 23.16 9.18
CA LEU A 174 -13.54 23.90 10.05
C LEU A 174 -13.78 23.18 11.39
N ASN A 175 -13.68 21.84 11.40
CA ASN A 175 -13.98 20.98 12.55
C ASN A 175 -12.76 20.14 12.98
N ASP A 176 -11.58 20.74 13.05
CA ASP A 176 -10.31 20.03 13.32
C ASP A 176 -10.31 19.19 14.62
N ARG A 177 -11.13 19.59 15.60
CA ARG A 177 -11.26 18.90 16.90
C ARG A 177 -12.50 18.02 16.99
N ARG A 178 -13.36 18.01 15.97
CA ARG A 178 -14.66 17.31 15.95
C ARG A 178 -14.91 16.66 14.59
N PRO A 179 -14.10 15.66 14.18
CA PRO A 179 -14.22 15.01 12.87
C PRO A 179 -15.56 14.27 12.68
N LEU A 180 -16.26 13.93 13.77
CA LEU A 180 -17.60 13.33 13.73
C LEU A 180 -18.68 14.25 13.14
N ASN A 181 -18.43 15.56 13.02
CA ASN A 181 -19.36 16.49 12.39
C ASN A 181 -19.39 16.37 10.86
N CYS A 182 -18.36 15.78 10.24
CA CYS A 182 -18.15 15.78 8.79
C CYS A 182 -18.57 14.46 8.11
N TRP A 183 -19.51 13.75 8.70
CA TRP A 183 -19.87 12.40 8.25
C TRP A 183 -20.63 12.41 6.91
N GLU A 184 -21.41 13.46 6.65
CA GLU A 184 -22.21 13.60 5.42
C GLU A 184 -21.30 13.85 4.21
N GLU A 185 -20.30 14.71 4.35
CA GLU A 185 -19.31 15.01 3.32
C GLU A 185 -18.45 13.78 2.99
N VAL A 186 -18.10 13.01 4.03
CA VAL A 186 -17.36 11.75 3.84
C VAL A 186 -18.23 10.71 3.12
N ASP A 187 -19.54 10.63 3.43
CA ASP A 187 -20.44 9.72 2.72
C ASP A 187 -20.63 10.13 1.25
N ALA A 188 -20.78 11.42 0.99
CA ALA A 188 -20.85 11.97 -0.37
C ALA A 188 -19.59 11.66 -1.18
N PHE A 189 -18.41 11.86 -0.58
CA PHE A 189 -17.13 11.50 -1.20
C PHE A 189 -17.03 10.01 -1.52
N LYS A 190 -17.46 9.14 -0.61
CA LYS A 190 -17.46 7.68 -0.84
C LYS A 190 -18.35 7.27 -2.01
N ARG A 191 -19.53 7.87 -2.16
CA ARG A 191 -20.43 7.59 -3.30
C ARG A 191 -19.76 7.97 -4.62
N GLU A 192 -19.08 9.10 -4.64
CA GLU A 192 -18.43 9.61 -5.85
C GLU A 192 -17.20 8.80 -6.24
N VAL A 193 -16.41 8.39 -5.25
CA VAL A 193 -15.31 7.42 -5.45
C VAL A 193 -15.85 6.09 -5.95
N ALA A 194 -16.92 5.55 -5.37
CA ALA A 194 -17.50 4.28 -5.80
C ALA A 194 -17.98 4.32 -7.26
N ARG A 195 -18.53 5.46 -7.71
CA ARG A 195 -18.91 5.67 -9.11
C ARG A 195 -17.68 5.65 -10.04
N MET A 196 -16.62 6.37 -9.67
CA MET A 196 -15.37 6.39 -10.42
C MET A 196 -14.69 5.02 -10.48
N GLU A 197 -14.68 4.30 -9.35
CA GLU A 197 -14.11 2.95 -9.23
C GLU A 197 -14.90 1.94 -10.06
N ALA A 198 -16.24 1.97 -10.05
CA ALA A 198 -17.06 1.09 -10.88
C ALA A 198 -16.73 1.26 -12.38
N ALA A 199 -16.70 2.50 -12.86
CA ALA A 199 -16.33 2.79 -14.26
C ALA A 199 -14.88 2.40 -14.61
N PHE A 200 -13.97 2.43 -13.62
CA PHE A 200 -12.62 1.95 -13.80
C PHE A 200 -12.56 0.42 -13.87
N VAL A 201 -13.23 -0.27 -12.96
CA VAL A 201 -13.28 -1.74 -12.90
C VAL A 201 -13.92 -2.30 -14.17
N ASP A 202 -15.02 -1.72 -14.64
CA ASP A 202 -15.67 -2.12 -15.90
C ASP A 202 -14.73 -2.01 -17.10
N ARG A 203 -13.86 -0.99 -17.15
CA ARG A 203 -12.87 -0.83 -18.22
C ARG A 203 -11.71 -1.83 -18.13
N ILE A 204 -11.37 -2.31 -16.94
CA ILE A 204 -10.23 -3.20 -16.72
C ILE A 204 -10.63 -4.67 -16.84
N VAL A 205 -11.84 -5.02 -16.42
CA VAL A 205 -12.33 -6.40 -16.33
C VAL A 205 -13.32 -6.74 -17.45
N GLY A 206 -14.03 -5.76 -18.01
CA GLY A 206 -14.95 -5.93 -19.15
C GLY A 206 -14.27 -5.80 -20.49
#